data_AF-A0A818AYN4-F1
#
_entry.id   AF-A0A818AYN4-F1
#
_cell.length_a   1.000
_cell.length_b   1.000
_cell.length_c   1.000
_cell.angle_alpha   90.00
_cell.angle_beta   90.00
_cell.angle_gamma   90.00
#
_symmetry.space_group_name_H-M   'P 1'
#
loop_
_entity.id
_entity.type
_entity.pdbx_description
1 polymer ?
#
loop_
_entity_poly.entity_id
_entity_poly.type
_entity_poly.pdbx_seq_one_letter_code
_entity_poly.pdbx_strand_id
1 'polypeptide(L)'
;MLDIDGVYDTQNDRVWTVDRAGADKNGGIQQRRKFPQKVIIWLGTCSKDLTPLVILDEETVDHTVYIEKVLPVPLKYGNQFFGSNWVFQQDDAKPQSHHLSQK
;
A
#
# COMPACT_ATOMS: atom_id res chain seq x y z
N MET A 1 6.08 -11.59 -24.06
CA MET A 1 7.03 -12.60 -24.55
C MET A 1 6.89 -13.79 -23.62
N LEU A 2 6.39 -14.91 -24.14
CA LEU A 2 6.25 -16.16 -23.39
C LEU A 2 7.55 -16.94 -23.65
N ASP A 3 8.40 -17.10 -22.64
CA ASP A 3 9.55 -17.99 -22.78
C ASP A 3 9.06 -19.43 -22.79
N ILE A 4 9.47 -20.17 -23.82
CA ILE A 4 9.11 -21.57 -24.09
C ILE A 4 9.66 -22.51 -23.00
N ASP A 5 10.58 -22.01 -22.17
CA ASP A 5 11.18 -22.69 -21.01
C ASP A 5 10.56 -22.22 -19.67
N GLY A 6 9.39 -21.58 -19.71
CA GLY A 6 8.73 -20.92 -18.58
C GLY A 6 8.25 -21.85 -17.45
N VAL A 7 9.18 -22.41 -16.68
CA VAL A 7 8.92 -23.19 -15.46
C VAL A 7 8.19 -22.33 -14.41
N TYR A 8 8.32 -21.01 -14.48
CA TYR A 8 7.79 -20.06 -13.50
C TYR A 8 6.83 -19.06 -14.14
N ASP A 9 5.58 -19.07 -13.67
CA ASP A 9 4.63 -18.00 -13.97
C ASP A 9 4.98 -16.76 -13.11
N THR A 10 5.16 -15.61 -13.75
CA THR A 10 5.41 -14.34 -13.03
C THR A 10 4.20 -13.83 -12.25
N GLN A 11 3.00 -14.33 -12.55
CA GLN A 11 1.74 -13.90 -11.94
C GLN A 11 1.26 -14.82 -10.81
N ASN A 12 1.94 -15.94 -10.52
CA ASN A 12 1.47 -16.88 -9.51
C ASN A 12 2.60 -17.70 -8.86
N ASP A 13 2.33 -18.29 -7.69
CA ASP A 13 3.23 -19.21 -6.98
C ASP A 13 3.21 -20.64 -7.56
N ARG A 14 2.78 -20.79 -8.82
CA ARG A 14 2.57 -22.08 -9.47
C ARG A 14 3.76 -22.44 -10.36
N VAL A 15 4.18 -23.69 -10.25
CA VAL A 15 5.19 -24.30 -11.13
C VAL A 15 4.46 -25.13 -12.18
N TRP A 16 4.74 -24.87 -13.46
CA TRP A 16 4.24 -25.70 -14.55
C TRP A 16 5.13 -26.95 -14.67
N THR A 17 4.54 -28.11 -14.40
CA THR A 17 5.20 -29.41 -14.50
C THR A 17 4.25 -30.42 -15.13
N VAL A 18 4.80 -31.40 -15.85
CA VAL A 18 4.04 -32.46 -16.53
C VAL A 18 3.48 -33.47 -15.51
N ASP A 19 4.19 -33.67 -14.40
CA ASP A 19 3.77 -34.58 -13.33
C ASP A 19 4.17 -34.07 -11.94
N ARG A 20 3.56 -34.66 -10.91
CA ARG A 20 3.75 -34.28 -9.50
C ARG A 20 5.16 -34.56 -8.99
N ALA A 21 5.80 -35.63 -9.47
CA ALA A 21 7.18 -35.95 -9.08
C ALA A 21 8.18 -34.89 -9.61
N GLY A 22 7.90 -34.31 -10.78
CA GLY A 22 8.60 -33.16 -11.35
C GLY A 22 8.37 -31.88 -10.57
N ALA A 23 7.15 -31.63 -10.06
CA ALA A 23 6.89 -30.51 -9.15
C ALA A 23 7.73 -30.61 -7.88
N ASP A 24 7.74 -31.78 -7.24
CA ASP A 24 8.45 -31.98 -5.97
C ASP A 24 9.97 -31.84 -6.13
N LYS A 25 10.53 -32.32 -7.26
CA LYS A 25 11.95 -32.11 -7.60
C LYS A 25 12.30 -30.63 -7.87
N ASN A 26 11.36 -29.87 -8.43
CA ASN A 26 11.54 -28.44 -8.75
C ASN A 26 11.22 -27.51 -7.56
N GLY A 27 11.03 -28.06 -6.36
CA GLY A 27 10.82 -27.30 -5.12
C GLY A 27 9.35 -27.10 -4.73
N GLY A 28 8.39 -27.75 -5.40
CA GLY A 28 6.96 -27.73 -5.07
C GLY A 28 6.31 -26.34 -5.24
N ILE A 29 5.33 -26.02 -4.38
CA ILE A 29 4.77 -24.66 -4.28
C ILE A 29 5.84 -23.79 -3.62
N GLN A 30 6.55 -23.01 -4.42
CA GLN A 30 7.39 -21.94 -3.88
C GLN A 30 6.50 -20.78 -3.46
N GLN A 31 6.27 -20.63 -2.15
CA GLN A 31 5.73 -19.39 -1.60
C GLN A 31 6.74 -18.27 -1.85
N ARG A 32 6.57 -17.50 -2.93
CA ARG A 32 7.47 -16.37 -3.23
C ARG A 32 7.26 -15.19 -2.28
N ARG A 33 6.20 -15.20 -1.46
CA ARG A 33 5.87 -14.09 -0.55
C ARG A 33 5.47 -14.55 0.85
N LYS A 34 6.17 -14.01 1.86
CA LYS A 34 5.79 -14.12 3.29
C LYS A 34 4.92 -12.91 3.68
N PHE A 35 3.94 -13.13 4.56
CA PHE A 35 2.98 -12.11 4.99
C PHE A 35 3.55 -11.14 6.04
N PRO A 36 3.12 -9.86 6.05
CA PRO A 36 2.31 -9.22 5.02
C PRO A 36 3.14 -8.91 3.76
N GLN A 37 2.54 -9.08 2.58
CA GLN A 37 3.26 -8.92 1.31
C GLN A 37 3.63 -7.45 1.04
N LYS A 38 2.82 -6.51 1.55
CA LYS A 38 2.99 -5.06 1.46
C LYS A 38 2.29 -4.42 2.66
N VAL A 39 2.79 -3.27 3.09
CA VAL A 39 2.16 -2.40 4.10
C VAL A 39 2.10 -1.01 3.51
N ILE A 40 0.98 -0.32 3.67
CA ILE A 40 0.85 1.08 3.28
C ILE A 40 1.15 1.94 4.51
N ILE A 41 2.05 2.91 4.35
CA ILE A 41 2.39 3.85 5.38
C ILE A 41 2.08 5.24 4.86
N TRP A 42 1.29 5.99 5.62
CA TRP A 42 1.10 7.41 5.39
C TRP A 42 1.92 8.22 6.40
N LEU A 43 2.55 9.28 5.89
CA LEU A 43 3.39 10.20 6.66
C LEU A 43 3.22 11.61 6.10
N GLY A 44 2.98 12.57 6.98
CA GLY A 44 3.09 14.00 6.71
C GLY A 44 4.40 14.56 7.25
N THR A 45 4.96 15.54 6.56
CA THR A 45 6.17 16.26 6.99
C THR A 45 5.98 17.75 6.80
N CYS A 46 6.63 18.54 7.65
CA CYS A 46 6.68 19.99 7.52
C CYS A 46 8.05 20.51 8.00
N SER A 47 8.27 21.82 7.92
CA SER A 47 9.53 22.44 8.36
C SER A 47 9.83 22.29 9.85
N LYS A 48 8.83 21.95 10.67
CA LYS A 48 8.97 21.81 12.11
C LYS A 48 9.32 20.39 12.53
N ASP A 49 8.59 19.40 12.03
CA ASP A 49 8.69 17.99 12.44
C ASP A 49 7.79 17.09 11.53
N LEU A 50 7.72 15.80 11.86
CA LEU A 50 6.93 14.75 11.21
C LEU A 50 5.61 14.48 11.95
N THR A 51 4.56 14.14 11.21
CA THR A 51 3.32 13.65 11.81
C THR A 51 3.53 12.23 12.38
N PRO A 52 2.69 11.78 13.33
CA PRO A 52 2.59 10.37 13.64
C PRO A 52 2.36 9.53 12.37
N LEU A 53 3.03 8.39 12.29
CA LEU A 53 2.88 7.44 11.18
C LEU A 53 1.50 6.78 11.26
N VAL A 54 0.83 6.69 10.11
CA VAL A 54 -0.38 5.87 9.97
C VAL A 54 0.00 4.62 9.19
N ILE A 55 -0.08 3.47 9.87
CA ILE A 55 0.16 2.16 9.29
C ILE A 55 -1.19 1.59 8.87
N LEU A 56 -1.32 1.25 7.60
CA LEU A 56 -2.51 0.67 7.01
C LEU A 56 -2.18 -0.75 6.58
N ASP A 57 -2.86 -1.71 7.20
CA ASP A 57 -2.70 -3.15 6.94
C ASP A 57 -3.39 -3.59 5.63
N GLU A 58 -4.11 -2.67 5.00
CA GLU A 58 -4.85 -2.90 3.75
C GLU A 58 -3.95 -2.65 2.52
N GLU A 59 -4.11 -3.45 1.47
CA GLU A 59 -3.33 -3.33 0.23
C GLU A 59 -3.72 -2.11 -0.62
N THR A 60 -4.86 -1.48 -0.34
CA THR A 60 -5.36 -0.31 -1.07
C THR A 60 -6.14 0.57 -0.11
N VAL A 61 -5.97 1.88 -0.25
CA VAL A 61 -6.72 2.88 0.52
C VAL A 61 -7.87 3.37 -0.34
N ASP A 62 -9.10 3.27 0.16
CA ASP A 62 -10.26 3.94 -0.42
C ASP A 62 -10.55 5.27 0.29
N HIS A 63 -11.58 5.98 -0.17
CA HIS A 63 -11.93 7.28 0.41
C HIS A 63 -12.41 7.19 1.86
N THR A 64 -13.07 6.11 2.26
CA THR A 64 -13.54 5.90 3.63
C THR A 64 -12.35 5.72 4.56
N VAL A 65 -11.44 4.81 4.21
CA VAL A 65 -10.20 4.56 4.96
C VAL A 65 -9.35 5.84 5.03
N TYR A 66 -9.27 6.58 3.93
CA TYR A 66 -8.56 7.85 3.89
C TYR A 66 -9.15 8.89 4.86
N ILE A 67 -10.48 9.11 4.81
CA ILE A 67 -11.17 10.08 5.66
C ILE A 67 -11.10 9.69 7.14
N GLU A 68 -11.24 8.40 7.47
CA GLU A 68 -11.32 7.94 8.85
C GLU A 68 -9.94 7.77 9.51
N LYS A 69 -8.96 7.23 8.77
CA LYS A 69 -7.66 6.85 9.35
C LYS A 69 -6.54 7.83 9.02
N VAL A 70 -6.56 8.45 7.85
CA VAL A 70 -5.46 9.30 7.37
C VAL A 70 -5.73 10.77 7.66
N LEU A 71 -6.78 11.35 7.08
CA LEU A 71 -7.08 12.78 7.10
C LEU A 71 -7.12 13.44 8.51
N PRO A 72 -7.55 12.77 9.60
CA PRO A 72 -7.53 13.38 10.92
C PRO A 72 -6.12 13.68 11.43
N VAL A 73 -5.10 12.94 10.97
CA VAL A 73 -3.71 13.11 11.42
C VAL A 73 -3.10 14.44 10.94
N PRO A 74 -3.04 14.76 9.63
CA PRO A 74 -2.52 16.04 9.17
C PRO A 74 -3.38 17.20 9.67
N LEU A 75 -4.71 17.05 9.76
CA LEU A 75 -5.58 18.13 10.25
C LEU A 75 -5.31 18.47 11.72
N LYS A 76 -5.26 17.46 12.59
CA LYS A 76 -4.94 17.65 14.02
C LYS A 76 -3.54 18.22 14.18
N TYR A 77 -2.57 17.65 13.48
CA TYR A 77 -1.18 18.05 13.60
C TYR A 77 -0.95 19.47 13.06
N GLY A 78 -1.49 19.79 11.88
CA GLY A 78 -1.40 21.11 11.28
C GLY A 78 -2.01 22.18 12.17
N ASN A 79 -3.20 21.92 12.72
CA ASN A 79 -3.84 22.83 13.67
C ASN A 79 -3.02 23.03 14.95
N GLN A 80 -2.40 21.96 15.47
CA GLN A 80 -1.56 22.04 16.67
C GLN A 80 -0.27 22.85 16.44
N PHE A 81 0.39 22.69 15.29
CA PHE A 81 1.71 23.28 15.04
C PHE A 81 1.66 24.64 14.34
N PHE A 82 0.62 24.90 13.55
CA PHE A 82 0.51 26.09 12.70
C PHE A 82 -0.74 26.94 12.97
N GLY A 83 -1.62 26.50 13.88
CA GLY A 83 -2.88 27.20 14.14
C GLY A 83 -3.86 27.05 12.98
N SER A 84 -4.60 28.11 12.64
CA SER A 84 -5.64 28.06 11.60
C SER A 84 -5.15 28.32 10.17
N ASN A 85 -3.93 28.85 10.01
CA ASN A 85 -3.45 29.35 8.72
C ASN A 85 -2.28 28.50 8.21
N TRP A 86 -2.62 27.37 7.60
CA TRP A 86 -1.67 26.47 6.98
C TRP A 86 -2.30 25.79 5.76
N VAL A 87 -1.44 25.21 4.92
CA VAL A 87 -1.85 24.52 3.70
C VAL A 87 -1.52 23.04 3.84
N PHE A 88 -2.51 22.19 3.60
CA PHE A 88 -2.29 20.76 3.45
C PHE A 88 -2.06 20.44 1.97
N GLN A 89 -0.87 19.94 1.65
CA GLN A 89 -0.54 19.49 0.29
C GLN A 89 -0.51 17.97 0.24
N GLN A 90 -1.14 17.41 -0.80
CA GLN A 90 -1.21 15.99 -1.11
C GLN A 90 -1.28 15.80 -2.64
N ASP A 91 -1.20 14.57 -3.12
CA ASP A 91 -1.34 14.27 -4.55
C ASP A 91 -2.83 14.21 -4.97
N ASP A 92 -3.08 13.87 -6.24
CA ASP A 92 -4.45 13.80 -6.79
C ASP A 92 -4.96 12.35 -6.84
N ALA A 93 -4.54 11.52 -5.87
CA ALA A 93 -4.97 10.14 -5.79
C ALA A 93 -6.49 10.05 -5.57
N LYS A 94 -7.14 9.05 -6.18
CA LYS A 94 -8.61 8.88 -6.12
C LYS A 94 -9.23 9.02 -4.72
N PRO A 95 -8.65 8.47 -3.63
CA PRO A 95 -9.21 8.64 -2.29
C PRO A 95 -9.13 10.08 -1.79
N GLN A 96 -8.08 10.80 -2.20
CA GLN A 96 -7.78 12.15 -1.76
C GLN A 96 -8.63 13.18 -2.50
N SER A 97 -8.84 13.01 -3.81
CA SER A 97 -9.67 13.91 -4.63
C SER A 97 -11.16 13.58 -4.63
N HIS A 98 -11.57 12.58 -3.85
CA HIS A 98 -12.98 12.25 -3.67
C HIS A 98 -13.73 13.42 -3.01
N HIS A 99 -14.95 13.71 -3.50
CA HIS A 99 -15.76 14.83 -3.01
C HIS A 99 -16.07 14.81 -1.50
N LEU A 100 -15.99 13.63 -0.86
CA LEU A 100 -16.15 13.50 0.60
C LEU A 100 -14.87 13.84 1.38
N SER A 101 -13.70 13.66 0.76
CA SER A 101 -12.39 13.95 1.36
C SER A 101 -12.02 15.43 1.29
N GLN A 102 -12.79 16.22 0.53
CA GLN A 102 -12.61 17.65 0.29
C GLN A 102 -13.54 18.53 1.14
N LYS A 103 -14.19 17.95 2.15
CA LYS A 103 -15.15 18.63 3.02
C LYS A 103 -14.54 19.06 4.34
#